data_AF-A0A1M5WMJ3-F1
#
_entry.id   AF-A0A1M5WMJ3-F1
#
_cell.length_a   1.000
_cell.length_b   1.000
_cell.length_c   1.000
_cell.angle_alpha   90.00
_cell.angle_beta   90.00
_cell.angle_gamma   90.00
#
_symmetry.space_group_name_H-M   'P 1'
#
loop_
_entity.id
_entity.type
_entity.pdbx_description
1 polymer ?
#
loop_
_entity_poly.entity_id
_entity_poly.type
_entity_poly.pdbx_seq_one_letter_code
_entity_poly.pdbx_strand_id
1 'polypeptide(L)'
;MQNHGLSAEQIRDFRALAAAIIPPSPAYGVPGADDETIFNDILASLERDRDDIGRALVHLATLAGGVFADLGPVRRTEVAATFREAGGAPLAALVRVVLLCYYRDDRVMRSLGQEPRPPFPRGHVVEQGDWSLLDPVRVRPPMYRRPE
;
A
#
# COMPACT_ATOMS: atom_id res chain seq x y z
N MET A 1 -20.62 -10.91 4.62
CA MET A 1 -19.20 -11.31 4.51
C MET A 1 -18.74 -10.95 3.11
N GLN A 2 -17.86 -9.96 2.97
CA GLN A 2 -17.25 -9.68 1.67
C GLN A 2 -16.36 -10.87 1.29
N ASN A 3 -16.53 -11.42 0.09
CA ASN A 3 -15.73 -12.55 -0.37
C ASN A 3 -14.42 -12.03 -1.00
N HIS A 4 -13.37 -11.96 -0.17
CA HIS A 4 -12.05 -11.50 -0.57
C HIS A 4 -11.28 -12.53 -1.42
N GLY A 5 -11.87 -13.70 -1.73
CA GLY A 5 -11.28 -14.72 -2.59
C GLY A 5 -10.01 -15.38 -2.01
N LEU A 6 -9.64 -15.03 -0.79
CA LEU A 6 -8.56 -15.61 -0.01
C LEU A 6 -9.15 -16.57 1.04
N SER A 7 -8.43 -17.65 1.34
CA SER A 7 -8.79 -18.56 2.43
C SER A 7 -8.56 -17.92 3.81
N ALA A 8 -9.14 -18.51 4.86
CA ALA A 8 -8.92 -18.04 6.23
C ALA A 8 -7.44 -18.08 6.65
N GLU A 9 -6.70 -19.09 6.19
CA GLU A 9 -5.25 -19.20 6.43
C GLU A 9 -4.48 -18.12 5.68
N GLN A 10 -4.81 -17.88 4.41
CA GLN A 10 -4.20 -16.81 3.62
C GLN A 10 -4.44 -15.43 4.24
N ILE A 11 -5.63 -15.18 4.78
CA ILE A 11 -5.95 -13.92 5.47
C ILE A 11 -5.10 -13.77 6.75
N ARG A 12 -4.91 -14.84 7.52
CA ARG A 12 -4.06 -14.84 8.71
C ARG A 12 -2.59 -14.60 8.36
N ASP A 13 -2.08 -15.31 7.35
CA ASP A 13 -0.72 -15.17 6.85
C ASP A 13 -0.47 -13.76 6.33
N PHE A 14 -1.43 -13.20 5.60
CA PHE A 14 -1.34 -11.83 5.12
C PHE A 14 -1.32 -10.83 6.27
N ARG A 15 -2.18 -10.99 7.29
CA ARG A 15 -2.17 -10.11 8.47
C ARG A 15 -0.83 -10.16 9.21
N ALA A 16 -0.30 -11.37 9.43
CA ALA A 16 1.00 -11.56 10.07
C ALA A 16 2.15 -10.96 9.24
N LEU A 17 2.10 -11.08 7.92
CA LEU A 17 3.10 -10.46 7.03
C LEU A 17 2.96 -8.94 7.02
N ALA A 18 1.74 -8.38 7.03
CA ALA A 18 1.50 -6.94 7.10
C ALA A 18 2.12 -6.34 8.37
N ALA A 19 1.95 -6.98 9.53
CA ALA A 19 2.61 -6.59 10.78
C ALA A 19 4.15 -6.58 10.66
N ALA A 20 4.72 -7.51 9.90
CA ALA A 20 6.16 -7.60 9.68
C ALA A 20 6.67 -6.53 8.68
N ILE A 21 5.85 -6.09 7.73
CA ILE A 21 6.18 -5.01 6.79
C ILE A 21 6.12 -3.66 7.50
N ILE A 22 5.04 -3.39 8.25
CA ILE A 22 4.82 -2.14 8.98
C ILE A 22 4.35 -2.46 10.40
N PRO A 23 5.26 -2.58 11.38
CA PRO A 23 4.89 -2.81 12.77
C PRO A 23 4.28 -1.55 13.41
N PRO A 24 3.54 -1.70 14.54
CA PRO A 24 3.09 -0.55 15.31
C PRO A 24 4.28 0.28 15.81
N SER A 25 4.11 1.60 15.88
CA SER A 25 5.13 2.50 16.42
C SER A 25 4.65 3.19 17.69
N PRO A 26 5.12 2.74 18.87
CA PRO A 26 4.84 3.41 20.13
C PRO A 26 5.36 4.86 20.17
N ALA A 27 6.50 5.12 19.51
CA ALA A 27 7.11 6.44 19.47
C ALA A 27 6.22 7.51 18.81
N TYR A 28 5.45 7.11 17.80
CA TYR A 28 4.53 8.00 17.07
C TYR A 28 3.06 7.75 17.41
N GLY A 29 2.76 6.81 18.31
CA GLY A 29 1.40 6.45 18.70
C GLY A 29 0.54 5.91 17.54
N VAL A 30 1.17 5.28 16.54
CA VAL A 30 0.47 4.79 15.34
C VAL A 30 0.33 3.27 15.33
N PRO A 31 -0.80 2.75 14.80
CA PRO A 31 -0.99 1.32 14.61
C PRO A 31 0.00 0.72 13.60
N GLY A 32 0.12 -0.61 13.61
CA GLY A 32 0.75 -1.38 12.54
C GLY A 32 -0.23 -1.65 11.40
N ALA A 33 0.26 -2.19 10.29
CA ALA A 33 -0.61 -2.55 9.16
C ALA A 33 -1.54 -3.75 9.43
N ASP A 34 -1.34 -4.43 10.57
CA ASP A 34 -2.20 -5.50 11.07
C ASP A 34 -3.36 -5.02 11.95
N ASP A 35 -3.45 -3.71 12.22
CA ASP A 35 -4.61 -3.10 12.89
C ASP A 35 -5.90 -3.45 12.16
N GLU A 36 -6.98 -3.66 12.91
CA GLU A 36 -8.26 -4.14 12.37
C GLU A 36 -8.82 -3.24 11.26
N THR A 37 -8.78 -1.92 11.45
CA THR A 37 -9.34 -0.97 10.48
C THR A 37 -8.49 -0.91 9.22
N ILE A 38 -7.16 -0.83 9.38
CA ILE A 38 -6.22 -0.79 8.27
C ILE A 38 -6.28 -2.10 7.46
N PHE A 39 -6.27 -3.24 8.14
CA PHE A 39 -6.25 -4.53 7.49
C PHE A 39 -7.58 -4.83 6.78
N ASN A 40 -8.71 -4.37 7.32
CA ASN A 40 -9.99 -4.48 6.61
C ASN A 40 -10.00 -3.67 5.31
N ASP A 41 -9.37 -2.48 5.29
CA ASP A 41 -9.19 -1.69 4.06
C ASP A 41 -8.26 -2.37 3.05
N ILE A 42 -7.19 -3.04 3.52
CA ILE A 42 -6.32 -3.89 2.70
C ILE A 42 -7.14 -4.99 2.01
N LEU A 43 -7.96 -5.72 2.76
CA LEU A 43 -8.81 -6.80 2.22
C LEU A 43 -9.87 -6.29 1.24
N ALA A 44 -10.38 -5.07 1.45
CA ALA A 44 -11.32 -4.43 0.51
C ALA A 44 -10.62 -3.95 -0.78
N SER A 45 -9.31 -3.68 -0.73
CA SER A 45 -8.54 -3.09 -1.83
C SER A 45 -7.81 -4.12 -2.73
N LEU A 46 -8.13 -5.41 -2.61
CA LEU A 46 -7.40 -6.48 -3.33
C LEU A 46 -7.70 -6.56 -4.82
N GLU A 47 -8.80 -5.97 -5.32
CA GLU A 47 -9.42 -6.28 -6.63
C GLU A 47 -8.43 -6.49 -7.77
N ARG A 48 -7.70 -5.44 -8.17
CA ARG A 48 -6.77 -5.49 -9.31
C ARG A 48 -5.61 -6.46 -9.08
N ASP A 49 -5.18 -6.63 -7.83
CA ASP A 49 -3.93 -7.27 -7.46
C ASP A 49 -4.16 -8.68 -6.88
N ARG A 50 -5.41 -9.17 -6.89
CA ARG A 50 -5.86 -10.37 -6.16
C ARG A 50 -5.07 -11.62 -6.53
N ASP A 51 -4.88 -11.87 -7.82
CA ASP A 51 -4.18 -13.08 -8.30
C ASP A 51 -2.70 -13.06 -7.92
N ASP A 52 -2.06 -11.88 -8.02
CA ASP A 52 -0.69 -11.69 -7.57
C ASP A 52 -0.56 -11.88 -6.06
N ILE A 53 -1.48 -11.33 -5.28
CA ILE A 53 -1.51 -11.49 -3.83
C ILE A 53 -1.71 -12.96 -3.45
N GLY A 54 -2.60 -13.68 -4.14
CA GLY A 54 -2.78 -15.12 -3.96
C GLY A 54 -1.50 -15.91 -4.23
N ARG A 55 -0.80 -15.62 -5.34
CA ARG A 55 0.51 -16.22 -5.65
C ARG A 55 1.57 -15.91 -4.60
N ALA A 56 1.62 -14.66 -4.13
CA ALA A 56 2.54 -14.23 -3.09
C ALA A 56 2.31 -15.00 -1.78
N LEU A 57 1.04 -15.18 -1.36
CA LEU A 57 0.69 -15.90 -0.14
C LEU A 57 0.96 -17.41 -0.25
N VAL A 58 0.76 -18.01 -1.43
CA VAL A 58 1.17 -19.41 -1.67
C VAL A 58 2.68 -19.57 -1.57
N HIS A 59 3.45 -18.65 -2.13
CA HIS A 59 4.91 -18.67 -2.03
C HIS A 59 5.37 -18.49 -0.58
N LEU A 60 4.77 -17.56 0.16
CA LEU A 60 5.02 -17.36 1.59
C LEU A 60 4.80 -18.65 2.38
N ALA A 61 3.65 -19.29 2.20
CA ALA A 61 3.32 -20.55 2.89
C ALA A 61 4.31 -21.68 2.53
N THR A 62 4.78 -21.70 1.28
CA THR A 62 5.80 -22.66 0.82
C THR A 62 7.13 -22.44 1.54
N LEU A 63 7.60 -21.19 1.65
CA LEU A 63 8.82 -20.83 2.39
C LEU A 63 8.69 -21.10 3.89
N ALA A 64 7.48 -20.92 4.43
CA ALA A 64 7.15 -21.21 5.82
C ALA A 64 7.08 -22.72 6.12
N GLY A 65 6.84 -23.56 5.11
CA GLY A 65 6.54 -24.98 5.30
C GLY A 65 5.16 -25.25 5.89
N GLY A 66 4.22 -24.30 5.76
CA GLY A 66 2.90 -24.34 6.39
C GLY A 66 2.32 -22.93 6.56
N VAL A 67 1.42 -22.77 7.54
CA VAL A 67 0.78 -21.48 7.85
C VAL A 67 1.81 -20.54 8.48
N PHE A 68 2.16 -19.46 7.77
CA PHE A 68 3.17 -18.49 8.21
C PHE A 68 2.80 -17.84 9.55
N ALA A 69 1.52 -17.56 9.76
CA ALA A 69 0.97 -16.98 10.96
C ALA A 69 0.99 -17.89 12.20
N ASP A 70 1.40 -19.16 12.07
CA ASP A 70 1.59 -20.08 13.20
C ASP A 70 3.06 -20.25 13.59
N LEU A 71 3.98 -19.74 12.77
CA LEU A 71 5.41 -19.78 13.08
C LEU A 71 5.73 -18.91 14.30
N GLY A 72 6.78 -19.29 15.04
CA GLY A 72 7.35 -18.46 16.09
C GLY A 72 8.04 -17.20 15.54
N PRO A 73 8.26 -16.15 16.37
CA PRO A 73 8.72 -14.83 15.91
C PRO A 73 10.03 -14.88 15.11
N VAL A 74 11.03 -15.63 15.59
CA VAL A 74 12.34 -15.77 14.93
C VAL A 74 12.17 -16.35 13.53
N ARG A 75 11.41 -17.45 13.42
CA ARG A 75 11.19 -18.13 12.14
C ARG A 75 10.38 -17.27 11.17
N ARG A 76 9.41 -16.47 11.66
CA ARG A 76 8.71 -15.49 10.80
C ARG A 76 9.65 -14.46 10.22
N THR A 77 10.57 -13.92 11.02
CA THR A 77 11.55 -12.93 10.54
C THR A 77 12.46 -13.53 9.47
N GLU A 78 12.95 -14.76 9.66
CA GLU A 78 13.77 -15.47 8.66
C GLU A 78 13.00 -15.71 7.34
N VAL A 79 11.77 -16.21 7.44
CA VAL A 79 10.94 -16.47 6.26
C VAL A 79 10.58 -15.18 5.56
N ALA A 80 10.22 -14.11 6.28
CA ALA A 80 9.92 -12.80 5.70
C ALA A 80 11.15 -12.17 5.01
N ALA A 81 12.35 -12.32 5.60
CA ALA A 81 13.60 -11.89 4.97
C ALA A 81 13.88 -12.68 3.68
N THR A 82 13.71 -14.00 3.71
CA THR A 82 13.85 -14.86 2.52
C THR A 82 12.84 -14.49 1.43
N PHE A 83 11.59 -14.27 1.84
CA PHE A 83 10.52 -13.91 0.92
C PHE A 83 10.74 -12.54 0.28
N ARG A 84 11.34 -11.58 1.01
CA ARG A 84 11.73 -10.27 0.46
C ARG A 84 12.64 -10.40 -0.76
N GLU A 85 13.61 -11.31 -0.70
CA GLU A 85 14.56 -11.54 -1.79
C GLU A 85 13.93 -12.35 -2.94
N ALA A 86 13.10 -13.34 -2.63
CA ALA A 86 12.55 -14.28 -3.61
C ALA A 86 11.17 -13.89 -4.19
N GLY A 87 10.48 -12.90 -3.60
CA GLY A 87 9.05 -12.69 -3.79
C GLY A 87 8.63 -12.07 -5.12
N GLY A 88 9.54 -11.39 -5.82
CA GLY A 88 9.32 -10.85 -7.17
C GLY A 88 8.10 -9.93 -7.33
N ALA A 89 7.53 -9.91 -8.54
CA ALA A 89 6.38 -9.05 -8.87
C ALA A 89 5.12 -9.33 -8.02
N PRO A 90 4.76 -10.59 -7.69
CA PRO A 90 3.62 -10.87 -6.80
C PRO A 90 3.77 -10.25 -5.41
N LEU A 91 4.96 -10.34 -4.80
CA LEU A 91 5.23 -9.67 -3.52
C LEU A 91 5.16 -8.15 -3.67
N ALA A 92 5.68 -7.57 -4.75
CA ALA A 92 5.60 -6.14 -4.98
C ALA A 92 4.14 -5.63 -5.05
N ALA A 93 3.22 -6.43 -5.61
CA ALA A 93 1.80 -6.13 -5.61
C ALA A 93 1.19 -6.15 -4.20
N LEU A 94 1.53 -7.18 -3.41
CA LEU A 94 1.10 -7.30 -2.02
C LEU A 94 1.60 -6.12 -1.17
N VAL A 95 2.90 -5.81 -1.24
CA VAL A 95 3.52 -4.70 -0.50
C VAL A 95 2.89 -3.37 -0.89
N ARG A 96 2.61 -3.15 -2.18
CA ARG A 96 1.93 -1.94 -2.66
C ARG A 96 0.58 -1.75 -1.98
N VAL A 97 -0.28 -2.77 -1.93
CA VAL A 97 -1.60 -2.65 -1.29
C VAL A 97 -1.47 -2.35 0.20
N VAL A 98 -0.54 -3.02 0.89
CA VAL A 98 -0.25 -2.75 2.31
C VAL A 98 0.12 -1.28 2.53
N LEU A 99 1.07 -0.75 1.75
CA LEU A 99 1.50 0.65 1.88
C LEU A 99 0.37 1.64 1.55
N LEU A 100 -0.37 1.41 0.46
CA LEU A 100 -1.45 2.32 0.03
C LEU A 100 -2.54 2.43 1.10
N CYS A 101 -2.94 1.32 1.70
CA CYS A 101 -3.97 1.31 2.74
C CYS A 101 -3.43 1.84 4.07
N TYR A 102 -2.17 1.56 4.42
CA TYR A 102 -1.55 2.10 5.63
C TYR A 102 -1.55 3.63 5.65
N TYR A 103 -1.11 4.26 4.55
CA TYR A 103 -1.10 5.73 4.44
C TYR A 103 -2.46 6.33 4.04
N ARG A 104 -3.50 5.50 3.87
CA ARG A 104 -4.89 5.99 3.76
C ARG A 104 -5.52 6.23 5.14
N ASP A 105 -5.00 5.60 6.19
CA ASP A 105 -5.54 5.74 7.55
C ASP A 105 -5.24 7.13 8.12
N ASP A 106 -6.29 7.82 8.54
CA ASP A 106 -6.22 9.15 9.13
C ASP A 106 -5.27 9.26 10.33
N ARG A 107 -5.18 8.21 11.17
CA ARG A 107 -4.30 8.20 12.35
C ARG A 107 -2.84 8.23 11.92
N VAL A 108 -2.51 7.47 10.88
CA VAL A 108 -1.17 7.46 10.27
C VAL A 108 -0.86 8.82 9.65
N MET A 109 -1.76 9.37 8.83
CA MET A 109 -1.52 10.67 8.18
C MET A 109 -1.37 11.82 9.16
N ARG A 110 -2.17 11.86 10.24
CA ARG A 110 -2.03 12.86 11.31
C ARG A 110 -0.68 12.77 12.02
N SER A 111 -0.14 11.56 12.21
CA SER A 111 1.18 11.39 12.84
C SER A 111 2.33 12.00 12.01
N LEU A 112 2.13 12.14 10.70
CA LEU A 112 3.08 12.75 9.76
C LEU A 112 2.86 14.27 9.62
N GLY A 113 1.99 14.87 10.44
CA GLY A 113 1.59 16.27 10.33
C GLY A 113 0.74 16.57 9.11
N GLN A 114 0.18 15.56 8.45
CA GLN A 114 -0.69 15.73 7.29
C GLN A 114 -2.16 15.78 7.75
N GLU A 115 -2.90 16.78 7.28
CA GLU A 115 -4.35 16.82 7.46
C GLU A 115 -4.99 15.78 6.53
N PRO A 116 -5.69 14.74 7.06
CA PRO A 116 -6.40 13.79 6.23
C PRO A 116 -7.64 14.49 5.67
N ARG A 117 -7.58 14.86 4.40
CA ARG A 117 -8.69 15.52 3.73
C ARG A 117 -8.81 15.08 2.27
N PRO A 118 -10.03 15.06 1.72
CA PRO A 118 -10.21 14.77 0.32
C PRO A 118 -9.55 15.86 -0.54
N PRO A 119 -9.09 15.49 -1.76
CA PRO A 119 -8.52 16.45 -2.70
C PRO A 119 -9.55 17.50 -3.19
N PHE A 120 -10.84 17.30 -2.95
CA PHE A 120 -11.91 18.26 -3.26
C PHE A 120 -12.89 18.33 -2.06
N PRO A 121 -13.46 19.51 -1.71
CA PRO A 121 -13.34 20.79 -2.41
C PRO A 121 -12.13 21.64 -2.06
N ARG A 122 -11.48 21.42 -0.91
CA ARG A 122 -10.39 22.30 -0.46
C ARG A 122 -9.04 22.02 -1.13
N GLY A 123 -8.76 20.76 -1.52
CA GLY A 123 -7.48 20.35 -2.10
C GLY A 123 -6.28 20.58 -1.18
N HIS A 124 -5.07 20.39 -1.67
CA HIS A 124 -3.83 20.80 -0.97
C HIS A 124 -3.24 22.03 -1.64
N VAL A 125 -2.58 22.89 -0.86
CA VAL A 125 -1.86 24.05 -1.43
C VAL A 125 -0.66 23.50 -2.19
N VAL A 126 -0.58 23.78 -3.48
CA VAL A 126 0.55 23.40 -4.33
C VAL A 126 1.52 24.57 -4.39
N GLU A 127 2.80 24.31 -4.10
CA GLU A 127 3.85 25.32 -4.28
C GLU A 127 3.88 25.80 -5.73
N GLN A 128 3.94 27.11 -5.91
CA GLN A 128 3.99 27.69 -7.25
C GLN A 128 5.36 27.42 -7.87
N GLY A 129 5.37 26.78 -9.04
CA GLY A 129 6.59 26.56 -9.81
C GLY A 129 7.07 27.82 -10.54
N ASP A 130 8.20 27.70 -11.23
CA ASP A 130 8.72 28.76 -12.09
C ASP A 130 7.86 28.91 -13.36
N TRP A 131 7.09 29.99 -13.40
CA TRP A 131 6.21 30.30 -14.52
C TRP A 131 6.95 30.72 -15.80
N SER A 132 8.23 31.11 -15.71
CA SER A 132 9.03 31.50 -16.88
C SER A 132 9.26 30.33 -17.85
N LEU A 133 9.13 29.09 -17.37
CA LEU A 133 9.15 27.88 -18.22
C LEU A 133 8.06 27.87 -19.30
N LEU A 134 6.99 28.65 -19.13
CA LEU A 134 5.91 28.77 -20.10
C LEU A 134 6.13 29.90 -21.13
N ASP A 135 7.16 30.73 -20.97
CA ASP A 135 7.41 31.84 -21.90
C ASP A 135 7.58 31.39 -23.36
N PRO A 136 8.27 30.27 -23.68
CA PRO A 136 8.33 29.76 -25.05
C PRO A 136 6.96 29.39 -25.63
N VAL A 137 6.02 28.96 -24.78
CA VAL A 137 4.65 28.63 -25.20
C VAL A 137 3.85 29.91 -25.46
N ARG A 138 4.03 30.94 -24.63
CA ARG A 138 3.32 32.21 -24.73
C ARG A 138 3.66 32.98 -26.01
N VAL A 139 4.90 32.91 -26.47
CA VAL A 139 5.36 33.62 -27.69
C VAL A 139 5.11 32.85 -28.99
N ARG A 140 4.61 31.61 -28.91
CA ARG A 140 4.42 30.77 -30.09
C ARG A 140 3.26 31.28 -30.96
N PRO A 141 3.40 31.35 -32.30
CA PRO A 141 2.31 31.73 -33.19
C PRO A 141 1.10 30.78 -33.07
N PRO A 142 -0.13 31.26 -33.28
CA PRO A 142 -1.34 30.43 -33.31
C PRO A 142 -1.20 29.24 -34.26
N MET A 143 -1.49 28.03 -33.76
CA MET A 143 -1.49 26.78 -34.56
C MET A 143 -2.90 26.32 -34.96
N TYR A 144 -3.94 26.99 -34.48
CA TYR A 144 -5.32 26.66 -34.84
C TYR A 144 -5.70 27.27 -36.19
N ARG A 145 -6.57 26.56 -36.92
CA ARG A 145 -7.17 27.06 -38.17
C ARG A 145 -8.22 28.12 -37.81
N ARG A 146 -8.12 29.32 -38.38
CA ARG A 146 -9.11 30.38 -38.13
C ARG A 146 -10.43 30.02 -38.85
N PRO A 147 -11.59 30.25 -38.23
CA PRO A 147 -12.87 30.17 -38.96
C PRO A 147 -12.87 31.24 -40.06
N GLU A 148 -13.44 30.90 -41.21
CA GLU A 148 -13.69 31.83 -42.33
C GLU A 148 -14.79 32.85 -41.97
#